data_AF-A0A6N6VYK3-F1
#
_entry.id   AF-A0A6N6VYK3-F1
#
_cell.length_a   1.000
_cell.length_b   1.000
_cell.length_c   1.000
_cell.angle_alpha   90.00
_cell.angle_beta   90.00
_cell.angle_gamma   90.00
#
_symmetry.space_group_name_H-M   'P 1'
#
loop_
_entity.id
_entity.type
_entity.pdbx_description
1 polymer ?
#
loop_
_entity_poly.entity_id
_entity_poly.type
_entity_poly.pdbx_seq_one_letter_code
_entity_poly.pdbx_strand_id
1 'polypeptide(L)'
;MTSFYRRLPAKLTEPSRVRVGEQVLAIGSPDRFQNTVTAGIVSATSRTLPDGSNFPFFQTDVSVNPDNSGGPLFNRAGEVVGIDVQVYADSDRYPSLAFAIPINMAAKVRLQVQATQATSPGGLGVEVQDVGPGLAVAFGLPRPAGALVNSVAPGTTAAASGLKPGDVIIRIGDKPIDRSAELGEDAAALPPGTKTTLKLIRNRRPMTITVMVGASAESSSPKARPSEGGSGSGDRLGLSMHPLNEDERRASDLAVGLMVDGVDGPAAKAGIQSGDIVLSLNDTLVETQADVTALEAKAGKQVAVLIQRNHARSFVLVEVK
;
A
#
# COMPACT_ATOMS: atom_id res chain seq x y z
N MET A 1 22.73 -6.44 -28.60
CA MET A 1 21.45 -7.14 -28.81
C MET A 1 20.44 -6.56 -27.82
N THR A 2 19.55 -5.72 -28.33
CA THR A 2 18.63 -4.87 -27.58
C THR A 2 17.53 -5.72 -26.93
N SER A 3 17.44 -5.67 -25.60
CA SER A 3 16.42 -6.38 -24.82
C SER A 3 15.07 -5.69 -24.98
N PHE A 4 14.23 -6.26 -25.84
CA PHE A 4 12.81 -5.96 -25.93
C PHE A 4 12.05 -6.76 -24.86
N TYR A 5 12.06 -6.31 -23.61
CA TYR A 5 11.03 -6.71 -22.65
C TYR A 5 10.14 -5.50 -22.35
N ARG A 6 9.24 -5.23 -23.30
CA ARG A 6 8.08 -4.39 -23.04
C ARG A 6 7.19 -5.19 -22.08
N ARG A 7 7.15 -4.83 -20.79
CA ARG A 7 6.14 -5.36 -19.85
C ARG A 7 4.76 -4.91 -20.34
N LEU A 8 4.16 -5.70 -21.21
CA LEU A 8 2.78 -5.52 -21.63
C LEU A 8 1.89 -5.99 -20.48
N PRO A 9 0.85 -5.23 -20.10
CA PRO A 9 -0.13 -5.73 -19.14
C PRO A 9 -0.69 -7.05 -19.69
N ALA A 10 -0.68 -8.09 -18.86
CA ALA A 10 -1.23 -9.37 -19.24
C ALA A 10 -2.73 -9.21 -19.54
N LYS A 11 -3.17 -9.69 -20.69
CA LYS A 11 -4.57 -9.57 -21.11
C LYS A 11 -5.41 -10.49 -20.23
N LEU A 12 -6.44 -9.95 -19.57
CA LEU A 12 -7.36 -10.78 -18.79
C LEU A 12 -8.34 -11.48 -19.72
N THR A 13 -8.66 -12.74 -19.45
CA THR A 13 -9.69 -13.46 -20.21
C THR A 13 -11.09 -13.00 -19.80
N GLU A 14 -12.07 -13.22 -20.68
CA GLU A 14 -13.48 -12.98 -20.41
C GLU A 14 -14.06 -14.04 -19.45
N PRO A 15 -15.05 -13.69 -18.59
CA PRO A 15 -15.54 -14.50 -17.47
C PRO A 15 -16.03 -15.93 -17.77
N SER A 16 -16.26 -16.27 -19.05
CA SER A 16 -16.94 -17.50 -19.48
C SER A 16 -16.09 -18.41 -20.37
N ARG A 17 -14.76 -18.21 -20.42
CA ARG A 17 -13.91 -18.89 -21.41
C ARG A 17 -13.19 -20.14 -20.93
N VAL A 18 -13.00 -20.32 -19.63
CA VAL A 18 -12.19 -21.44 -19.11
C VAL A 18 -12.97 -22.75 -19.19
N ARG A 19 -12.41 -23.76 -19.86
CA ARG A 19 -13.04 -25.09 -20.02
C ARG A 19 -12.18 -26.20 -19.42
N VAL A 20 -12.85 -27.26 -18.97
CA VAL A 20 -12.18 -28.51 -18.59
C VAL A 20 -11.38 -29.04 -19.80
N GLY A 21 -10.13 -29.44 -19.57
CA GLY A 21 -9.18 -29.88 -20.58
C GLY A 21 -8.42 -28.75 -21.28
N GLU A 22 -8.69 -27.49 -20.96
CA GLU A 22 -7.91 -26.36 -21.49
C GLU A 22 -6.49 -26.36 -20.93
N GLN A 23 -5.50 -26.25 -21.82
CA GLN A 23 -4.09 -26.14 -21.44
C GLN A 23 -3.80 -24.80 -20.80
N VAL A 24 -3.06 -24.85 -19.69
CA VAL A 24 -2.70 -23.69 -18.89
C VAL A 24 -1.22 -23.71 -18.52
N LEU A 25 -0.66 -22.52 -18.30
CA LEU A 25 0.71 -22.32 -17.85
C LEU A 25 0.73 -21.43 -16.62
N ALA A 26 1.47 -21.83 -15.60
CA ALA A 26 1.78 -20.98 -14.45
C ALA A 26 3.19 -20.43 -14.55
N ILE A 27 3.36 -19.20 -14.07
CA ILE A 27 4.66 -18.56 -13.96
C ILE A 27 4.84 -18.11 -12.52
N GLY A 28 5.90 -18.60 -11.88
CA GLY A 28 6.22 -18.32 -10.48
C GLY A 28 7.72 -18.31 -10.22
N SER A 29 8.10 -18.33 -8.93
CA SER A 29 9.50 -18.32 -8.51
C SER A 29 9.83 -19.39 -7.44
N PRO A 30 9.57 -20.69 -7.71
CA PRO A 30 9.82 -21.80 -6.79
C PRO A 30 11.26 -21.80 -6.30
N ASP A 31 11.45 -21.93 -4.98
CA ASP A 31 12.75 -21.95 -4.28
C ASP A 31 13.65 -20.73 -4.59
N ARG A 32 13.04 -19.59 -4.93
CA ARG A 32 13.70 -18.35 -5.44
C ARG A 32 14.39 -18.49 -6.80
N PHE A 33 14.14 -19.55 -7.56
CA PHE A 33 14.50 -19.59 -8.98
C PHE A 33 13.57 -18.66 -9.76
N GLN A 34 14.08 -17.52 -10.21
CA GLN A 34 13.28 -16.54 -10.96
C GLN A 34 12.77 -17.15 -12.28
N ASN A 35 11.51 -16.86 -12.62
CA ASN A 35 10.88 -17.17 -13.91
C ASN A 35 10.72 -18.67 -14.23
N THR A 36 10.24 -19.46 -13.26
CA THR A 36 9.90 -20.87 -13.54
C THR A 36 8.53 -20.97 -14.18
N VAL A 37 8.43 -21.75 -15.25
CA VAL A 37 7.18 -22.02 -15.95
C VAL A 37 6.81 -23.48 -15.76
N THR A 38 5.57 -23.72 -15.31
CA THR A 38 4.98 -25.06 -15.23
C THR A 38 3.72 -25.10 -16.08
N ALA A 39 3.46 -26.24 -16.73
CA ALA A 39 2.32 -26.41 -17.61
C ALA A 39 1.41 -27.53 -17.11
N GLY A 40 0.12 -27.41 -17.42
CA GLY A 40 -0.91 -28.36 -17.04
C GLY A 40 -2.21 -28.11 -17.80
N ILE A 41 -3.30 -28.61 -17.26
CA ILE A 41 -4.66 -28.45 -17.77
C ILE A 41 -5.62 -28.02 -16.66
N VAL A 42 -6.76 -27.48 -17.06
CA VAL A 42 -7.91 -27.30 -16.17
C VAL A 42 -8.63 -28.63 -16.00
N SER A 43 -8.56 -29.19 -14.79
CA SER A 43 -9.14 -30.48 -14.45
C SER A 43 -10.63 -30.40 -14.09
N ALA A 44 -11.07 -29.26 -13.53
CA ALA A 44 -12.48 -29.00 -13.22
C ALA A 44 -12.71 -27.48 -13.10
N THR A 45 -13.84 -26.94 -13.54
CA THR A 45 -14.12 -25.48 -13.48
C THR A 45 -14.82 -25.03 -12.20
N SER A 46 -15.44 -25.96 -11.46
CA SER A 46 -15.94 -25.76 -10.10
C SER A 46 -16.20 -27.13 -9.46
N ARG A 47 -16.31 -27.20 -8.13
CA ARG A 47 -16.67 -28.44 -7.42
C ARG A 47 -17.82 -28.21 -6.47
N THR A 48 -18.83 -29.07 -6.52
CA THR A 48 -19.86 -29.11 -5.48
C THR A 48 -19.28 -29.76 -4.22
N LEU A 49 -19.41 -29.08 -3.09
CA LEU A 49 -19.00 -29.57 -1.77
C LEU A 49 -20.08 -30.48 -1.17
N PRO A 50 -19.76 -31.32 -0.16
CA PRO A 50 -20.71 -32.27 0.44
C PRO A 50 -21.96 -31.62 1.06
N ASP A 51 -21.87 -30.35 1.43
CA ASP A 51 -22.98 -29.54 1.96
C ASP A 51 -23.87 -28.93 0.85
N GLY A 52 -23.60 -29.25 -0.41
CA GLY A 52 -24.33 -28.74 -1.58
C GLY A 52 -23.88 -27.36 -2.05
N SER A 53 -22.94 -26.70 -1.36
CA SER A 53 -22.38 -25.43 -1.78
C SER A 53 -21.38 -25.62 -2.94
N ASN A 54 -21.10 -24.56 -3.70
CA ASN A 54 -20.16 -24.62 -4.82
C ASN A 54 -18.81 -24.02 -4.41
N PHE A 55 -17.75 -24.82 -4.49
CA PHE A 55 -16.37 -24.34 -4.39
C PHE A 55 -16.00 -23.67 -5.72
N PRO A 56 -15.78 -22.33 -5.72
CA PRO A 56 -15.79 -21.55 -6.94
C PRO A 56 -14.43 -21.50 -7.66
N PHE A 57 -13.41 -22.20 -7.14
CA PHE A 57 -12.11 -22.28 -7.78
C PHE A 57 -12.08 -23.43 -8.78
N PHE A 58 -11.36 -23.22 -9.87
CA PHE A 58 -11.12 -24.29 -10.81
C PHE A 58 -9.87 -25.07 -10.38
N GLN A 59 -9.89 -26.38 -10.62
CA GLN A 59 -8.78 -27.28 -10.32
C GLN A 59 -7.83 -27.35 -11.52
N THR A 60 -6.53 -27.39 -11.26
CA THR A 60 -5.49 -27.67 -12.27
C THR A 60 -4.62 -28.85 -11.84
N ASP A 61 -3.80 -29.35 -12.75
CA ASP A 61 -2.72 -30.30 -12.48
C ASP A 61 -1.32 -29.68 -12.69
N VAL A 62 -1.26 -28.35 -12.82
CA VAL A 62 -0.01 -27.60 -12.84
C VAL A 62 0.75 -27.88 -11.55
N SER A 63 2.07 -28.09 -11.65
CA SER A 63 2.91 -28.39 -10.50
C SER A 63 2.76 -27.36 -9.38
N VAL A 64 2.31 -27.86 -8.22
CA VAL A 64 2.09 -27.06 -7.00
C VAL A 64 3.41 -26.88 -6.28
N ASN A 65 3.92 -25.65 -6.28
CA ASN A 65 5.03 -25.24 -5.43
C ASN A 65 4.59 -24.00 -4.64
N PRO A 66 5.03 -23.84 -3.38
CA PRO A 66 4.67 -22.68 -2.54
C PRO A 66 4.87 -21.35 -3.26
N ASP A 67 5.98 -21.18 -3.99
CA ASP A 67 6.30 -19.92 -4.66
C ASP A 67 5.71 -19.76 -6.08
N ASN A 68 4.83 -20.66 -6.50
CA ASN A 68 3.91 -20.41 -7.62
C ASN A 68 2.59 -19.78 -7.14
N SER A 69 2.27 -19.85 -5.83
CA SER A 69 1.06 -19.25 -5.27
C SER A 69 1.04 -17.74 -5.44
N GLY A 70 -0.10 -17.20 -5.88
CA GLY A 70 -0.25 -15.79 -6.23
C GLY A 70 0.23 -15.46 -7.65
N GLY A 71 0.85 -16.41 -8.35
CA GLY A 71 1.25 -16.27 -9.75
C GLY A 71 0.06 -16.33 -10.72
N PRO A 72 0.18 -15.69 -11.90
CA PRO A 72 -0.85 -15.76 -12.94
C PRO A 72 -0.84 -17.11 -13.66
N LEU A 73 -2.03 -17.62 -13.92
CA LEU A 73 -2.26 -18.77 -14.79
C LEU A 73 -2.72 -18.29 -16.17
N PHE A 74 -2.04 -18.73 -17.23
CA PHE A 74 -2.29 -18.32 -18.61
C PHE A 74 -2.90 -19.43 -19.44
N ASN A 75 -3.83 -19.08 -20.35
CA ASN A 75 -4.21 -19.99 -21.43
C ASN A 75 -3.23 -19.90 -22.61
N ARG A 76 -3.44 -20.73 -23.63
CA ARG A 76 -2.63 -20.75 -24.86
C ARG A 76 -2.61 -19.43 -25.65
N ALA A 77 -3.59 -18.56 -25.44
CA ALA A 77 -3.64 -17.24 -26.07
C ALA A 77 -2.82 -16.18 -25.30
N GLY A 78 -2.17 -16.57 -24.19
CA GLY A 78 -1.45 -15.66 -23.31
C GLY A 78 -2.37 -14.79 -22.45
N GLU A 79 -3.64 -15.17 -22.32
CA GLU A 79 -4.59 -14.48 -21.46
C GLU A 79 -4.55 -15.06 -20.04
N VAL A 80 -4.58 -14.21 -19.02
CA VAL A 80 -4.70 -14.65 -17.63
C VAL A 80 -6.10 -15.19 -17.40
N VAL A 81 -6.19 -16.44 -16.96
CA VAL A 81 -7.43 -17.16 -16.67
C VAL A 81 -7.69 -17.31 -15.17
N GLY A 82 -6.63 -17.27 -14.34
CA GLY A 82 -6.75 -17.34 -12.90
C GLY A 82 -5.46 -16.97 -12.16
N ILE A 83 -5.53 -17.08 -10.85
CA ILE A 83 -4.40 -16.89 -9.92
C ILE A 83 -4.21 -18.20 -9.16
N ASP A 84 -3.00 -18.75 -9.19
CA ASP A 84 -2.71 -20.02 -8.54
C ASP A 84 -2.78 -19.90 -7.02
N VAL A 85 -3.41 -20.90 -6.39
CA VAL A 85 -3.56 -20.99 -4.94
C VAL A 85 -3.21 -22.39 -4.48
N GLN A 86 -2.25 -22.46 -3.56
CA GLN A 86 -2.01 -23.67 -2.81
C GLN A 86 -3.09 -23.86 -1.74
N VAL A 87 -3.76 -25.00 -1.76
CA VAL A 87 -4.63 -25.44 -0.66
C VAL A 87 -3.82 -26.44 0.16
N TYR A 88 -3.40 -26.04 1.37
CA TYR A 88 -2.85 -26.97 2.35
C TYR A 88 -3.98 -27.89 2.83
N ALA A 89 -4.14 -29.03 2.18
CA ALA A 89 -4.88 -30.13 2.78
C ALA A 89 -3.97 -30.79 3.83
N ASP A 90 -4.55 -31.21 4.95
CA ASP A 90 -3.89 -32.15 5.86
C ASP A 90 -3.26 -33.27 5.02
N SER A 91 -1.97 -33.54 5.27
CA SER A 91 -1.04 -34.32 4.43
C SER A 91 -1.55 -35.69 3.96
N ASP A 92 -2.63 -36.19 4.55
CA ASP A 92 -3.14 -37.54 4.38
C ASP A 92 -4.35 -37.64 3.44
N ARG A 93 -4.93 -36.54 2.94
CA ARG A 93 -6.16 -36.61 2.13
C ARG A 93 -6.07 -36.14 0.68
N TYR A 94 -5.24 -35.16 0.34
CA TYR A 94 -5.19 -34.62 -1.05
C TYR A 94 -3.80 -34.08 -1.47
N PRO A 95 -2.75 -34.92 -1.51
CA PRO A 95 -1.38 -34.48 -1.76
C PRO A 95 -1.09 -33.93 -3.19
N SER A 96 -2.10 -33.68 -4.02
CA SER A 96 -1.92 -33.34 -5.44
C SER A 96 -3.02 -32.44 -6.04
N LEU A 97 -3.88 -31.82 -5.24
CA LEU A 97 -4.90 -30.92 -5.77
C LEU A 97 -4.38 -29.48 -5.84
N ALA A 98 -4.22 -28.98 -7.06
CA ALA A 98 -3.95 -27.57 -7.34
C ALA A 98 -5.26 -26.84 -7.65
N PHE A 99 -5.39 -25.61 -7.15
CA PHE A 99 -6.54 -24.76 -7.44
C PHE A 99 -6.10 -23.39 -7.93
N ALA A 100 -6.97 -22.74 -8.69
CA ALA A 100 -6.78 -21.36 -9.09
C ALA A 100 -8.08 -20.57 -8.93
N ILE A 101 -7.92 -19.35 -8.42
CA ILE A 101 -9.00 -18.36 -8.31
C ILE A 101 -9.30 -17.85 -9.72
N PRO A 102 -10.56 -17.91 -10.19
CA PRO A 102 -10.96 -17.31 -11.45
C PRO A 102 -10.59 -15.83 -11.55
N ILE A 103 -9.97 -15.41 -12.65
CA ILE A 103 -9.45 -14.04 -12.78
C ILE A 103 -10.55 -12.97 -12.68
N ASN A 104 -11.78 -13.30 -13.09
CA ASN A 104 -12.95 -12.43 -12.95
C ASN A 104 -13.37 -12.25 -11.49
N MET A 105 -13.20 -13.28 -10.65
CA MET A 105 -13.42 -13.18 -9.20
C MET A 105 -12.37 -12.27 -8.58
N ALA A 106 -11.10 -12.48 -8.91
CA ALA A 106 -10.02 -11.61 -8.46
C ALA A 106 -10.21 -10.16 -8.93
N ALA A 107 -10.70 -9.95 -10.16
CA ALA A 107 -11.02 -8.62 -10.67
C ALA A 107 -12.15 -7.94 -9.89
N LYS A 108 -13.19 -8.67 -9.48
CA LYS A 108 -14.26 -8.14 -8.62
C LYS A 108 -13.74 -7.76 -7.23
N VAL A 109 -12.92 -8.63 -6.62
CA VAL A 109 -12.28 -8.32 -5.33
C VAL A 109 -11.38 -7.10 -5.47
N ARG A 110 -10.60 -7.00 -6.55
CA ARG A 110 -9.78 -5.80 -6.83
C ARG A 110 -10.64 -4.54 -6.90
N LEU A 111 -11.77 -4.56 -7.62
CA LEU A 111 -12.68 -3.42 -7.71
C LEU A 111 -13.28 -3.07 -6.34
N GLN A 112 -13.63 -4.07 -5.53
CA GLN A 112 -14.13 -3.86 -4.17
C GLN A 112 -13.05 -3.31 -3.23
N VAL A 113 -11.82 -3.83 -3.29
CA VAL A 113 -10.69 -3.34 -2.51
C VAL A 113 -10.29 -1.94 -2.94
N GLN A 114 -10.29 -1.62 -4.23
CA GLN A 114 -10.07 -0.26 -4.74
C GLN A 114 -11.19 0.69 -4.29
N ALA A 115 -12.44 0.24 -4.32
CA ALA A 115 -13.57 1.01 -3.80
C ALA A 115 -13.50 1.19 -2.27
N THR A 116 -12.96 0.21 -1.54
CA THR A 116 -12.83 0.23 -0.07
C THR A 116 -11.58 0.99 0.39
N GLN A 117 -10.49 0.98 -0.38
CA GLN A 117 -9.35 1.87 -0.18
C GLN A 117 -9.72 3.33 -0.43
N ALA A 118 -10.76 3.60 -1.23
CA ALA A 118 -11.37 4.92 -1.33
C ALA A 118 -12.26 5.25 -0.10
N THR A 119 -12.73 4.25 0.65
CA THR A 119 -13.44 4.40 1.92
C THR A 119 -12.54 4.06 3.11
N SER A 120 -11.59 4.95 3.40
CA SER A 120 -10.99 4.97 4.74
C SER A 120 -12.07 5.02 5.84
N PRO A 121 -11.80 4.51 7.04
CA PRO A 121 -12.74 4.58 8.16
C PRO A 121 -13.25 6.02 8.33
N GLY A 122 -14.58 6.23 8.20
CA GLY A 122 -15.21 7.54 8.32
C GLY A 122 -15.45 8.33 7.03
N GLY A 123 -15.11 7.80 5.84
CA GLY A 123 -15.57 8.39 4.57
C GLY A 123 -14.90 9.71 4.16
N LEU A 124 -13.82 10.12 4.83
CA LEU A 124 -13.01 11.29 4.45
C LEU A 124 -11.90 10.94 3.44
N GLY A 125 -11.56 9.65 3.28
CA GLY A 125 -10.51 9.21 2.37
C GLY A 125 -9.09 9.49 2.86
N VAL A 126 -8.88 9.33 4.18
CA VAL A 126 -7.61 9.57 4.87
C VAL A 126 -7.25 8.38 5.73
N GLU A 127 -5.97 8.00 5.72
CA GLU A 127 -5.43 7.08 6.73
C GLU A 127 -4.82 7.88 7.85
N VAL A 128 -5.14 7.52 9.09
CA VAL A 128 -4.69 8.23 10.28
C VAL A 128 -4.10 7.28 11.32
N GLN A 129 -3.25 7.83 12.18
CA GLN A 129 -2.72 7.14 13.36
C GLN A 129 -2.82 8.02 14.62
N ASP A 130 -2.72 7.36 15.78
CA ASP A 130 -2.66 8.05 17.07
C ASP A 130 -1.36 8.86 17.22
N VAL A 131 -1.47 9.98 17.92
CA VAL A 131 -0.33 10.82 18.28
C VAL A 131 0.17 10.47 19.69
N GLY A 132 1.29 9.77 19.78
CA GLY A 132 2.02 9.57 21.02
C GLY A 132 2.85 10.80 21.46
N PRO A 133 3.42 10.81 22.69
CA PRO A 133 4.18 11.94 23.23
C PRO A 133 5.31 12.46 22.33
N GLY A 134 6.09 11.57 21.71
CA GLY A 134 7.19 11.99 20.84
C GLY A 134 6.73 12.56 19.49
N LEU A 135 5.66 12.00 18.90
CA LEU A 135 5.03 12.61 17.72
C LEU A 135 4.44 13.98 18.08
N ALA A 136 3.86 14.15 19.26
CA ALA A 136 3.37 15.44 19.72
C ALA A 136 4.48 16.51 19.73
N VAL A 137 5.67 16.17 20.21
CA VAL A 137 6.84 17.07 20.20
C VAL A 137 7.30 17.37 18.77
N ALA A 138 7.38 16.34 17.91
CA ALA A 138 7.81 16.48 16.52
C ALA A 138 6.90 17.43 15.72
N PHE A 139 5.58 17.27 15.84
CA PHE A 139 4.57 18.09 15.14
C PHE A 139 4.17 19.37 15.88
N GLY A 140 4.73 19.64 17.06
CA GLY A 140 4.52 20.89 17.80
C GLY A 140 3.16 21.02 18.48
N LEU A 141 2.61 19.90 18.93
CA LEU A 141 1.36 19.83 19.67
C LEU A 141 1.56 20.13 21.16
N PRO A 142 0.60 20.81 21.81
CA PRO A 142 0.68 21.10 23.24
C PRO A 142 0.47 19.85 24.11
N ARG A 143 -0.16 18.80 23.57
CA ARG A 143 -0.45 17.52 24.23
C ARG A 143 -0.50 16.39 23.19
N PRO A 144 -0.25 15.12 23.57
CA PRO A 144 -0.37 13.97 22.68
C PRO A 144 -1.84 13.62 22.43
N ALA A 145 -2.47 14.38 21.54
CA ALA A 145 -3.86 14.23 21.16
C ALA A 145 -4.03 14.57 19.67
N GLY A 146 -5.01 13.94 19.04
CA GLY A 146 -5.38 14.16 17.65
C GLY A 146 -5.14 12.94 16.77
N ALA A 147 -5.59 13.07 15.52
CA ALA A 147 -5.40 12.10 14.46
C ALA A 147 -4.34 12.61 13.48
N LEU A 148 -3.18 11.97 13.45
CA LEU A 148 -2.11 12.29 12.50
C LEU A 148 -2.42 11.63 11.16
N VAL A 149 -2.46 12.44 10.10
CA VAL A 149 -2.74 11.99 8.73
C VAL A 149 -1.48 11.36 8.13
N ASN A 150 -1.55 10.07 7.84
CA ASN A 150 -0.48 9.29 7.19
C ASN A 150 -0.57 9.38 5.68
N SER A 151 -1.80 9.33 5.16
CA SER A 151 -2.06 9.37 3.73
C SER A 151 -3.41 10.02 3.45
N VAL A 152 -3.51 10.62 2.25
CA VAL A 152 -4.77 11.16 1.72
C VAL A 152 -4.96 10.51 0.36
N ALA A 153 -6.06 9.79 0.20
CA ALA A 153 -6.32 9.09 -1.06
C ALA A 153 -6.55 10.11 -2.19
N PRO A 154 -5.91 9.96 -3.36
CA PRO A 154 -6.15 10.82 -4.51
C PRO A 154 -7.62 10.78 -4.95
N GLY A 155 -8.11 11.88 -5.49
CA GLY A 155 -9.50 11.97 -5.94
C GLY A 155 -10.54 11.91 -4.80
N THR A 156 -10.13 12.24 -3.57
CA THR A 156 -11.04 12.40 -2.44
C THR A 156 -11.30 13.86 -2.15
N THR A 157 -12.43 14.12 -1.49
CA THR A 157 -12.75 15.45 -0.95
C THR A 157 -11.71 15.95 0.06
N ALA A 158 -11.07 15.07 0.83
CA ALA A 158 -9.95 15.46 1.69
C ALA A 158 -8.76 15.99 0.87
N ALA A 159 -8.39 15.30 -0.22
CA ALA A 159 -7.35 15.78 -1.13
C ALA A 159 -7.72 17.13 -1.77
N ALA A 160 -8.96 17.27 -2.25
CA ALA A 160 -9.46 18.51 -2.85
C ALA A 160 -9.53 19.68 -1.84
N SER A 161 -9.72 19.37 -0.55
CA SER A 161 -9.73 20.36 0.54
C SER A 161 -8.32 20.78 0.99
N GLY A 162 -7.29 20.20 0.37
CA GLY A 162 -5.89 20.52 0.64
C GLY A 162 -5.35 19.90 1.92
N LEU A 163 -5.98 18.83 2.43
CA LEU A 163 -5.42 18.01 3.51
C LEU A 163 -4.18 17.26 3.00
N LYS A 164 -3.17 17.08 3.86
CA LYS A 164 -1.87 16.50 3.48
C LYS A 164 -1.38 15.53 4.56
N PRO A 165 -0.54 14.54 4.20
CA PRO A 165 0.25 13.81 5.18
C PRO A 165 1.03 14.76 6.08
N GLY A 166 1.11 14.45 7.38
CA GLY A 166 1.72 15.32 8.40
C GLY A 166 0.74 16.27 9.10
N ASP A 167 -0.48 16.42 8.58
CA ASP A 167 -1.53 17.15 9.30
C ASP A 167 -1.95 16.40 10.56
N VAL A 168 -2.07 17.11 11.68
CA VAL A 168 -2.70 16.56 12.88
C VAL A 168 -4.06 17.18 13.09
N ILE A 169 -5.12 16.40 12.89
CA ILE A 169 -6.50 16.83 13.09
C ILE A 169 -6.81 16.77 14.58
N ILE A 170 -7.22 17.91 15.14
CA ILE A 170 -7.51 18.08 16.57
C ILE A 170 -9.00 18.36 16.85
N ARG A 171 -9.80 18.64 15.80
CA ARG A 171 -11.24 18.87 15.91
C ARG A 171 -11.95 18.60 14.59
N ILE A 172 -13.14 17.99 14.64
CA ILE A 172 -14.09 17.86 13.52
C ILE A 172 -15.43 18.49 13.89
N GLY A 173 -15.91 19.43 13.07
CA GLY A 173 -17.04 20.28 13.44
C GLY A 173 -16.75 20.94 14.78
N ASP A 174 -17.56 20.64 15.80
CA ASP A 174 -17.37 21.10 17.18
C ASP A 174 -16.71 20.11 18.15
N LYS A 175 -16.48 18.87 17.71
CA LYS A 175 -15.99 17.78 18.58
C LYS A 175 -14.46 17.72 18.60
N PRO A 176 -13.82 17.74 19.77
CA PRO A 176 -12.37 17.50 19.88
C PRO A 176 -12.04 16.07 19.46
N ILE A 177 -10.87 15.91 18.84
CA ILE A 177 -10.33 14.59 18.50
C ILE A 177 -9.11 14.37 19.39
N ASP A 178 -9.22 13.42 20.32
CA ASP A 178 -8.14 13.00 21.19
C ASP A 178 -7.42 11.76 20.64
N ARG A 179 -8.18 10.82 20.05
CA ARG A 179 -7.67 9.59 19.41
C ARG A 179 -8.05 9.49 17.94
N SER A 180 -7.23 8.80 17.16
CA SER A 180 -7.45 8.61 15.72
C SER A 180 -8.77 7.89 15.40
N ALA A 181 -9.21 6.96 16.24
CA ALA A 181 -10.47 6.25 16.08
C ALA A 181 -11.69 7.18 16.12
N GLU A 182 -11.66 8.21 16.98
CA GLU A 182 -12.75 9.18 17.14
C GLU A 182 -13.00 9.96 15.86
N LEU A 183 -11.95 10.25 15.07
CA LEU A 183 -12.12 10.93 13.78
C LEU A 183 -12.97 10.09 12.82
N GLY A 184 -12.73 8.79 12.77
CA GLY A 184 -13.47 7.86 11.91
C GLY A 184 -14.94 7.76 12.34
N GLU A 185 -15.19 7.61 13.64
CA GLU A 185 -16.53 7.54 14.22
C GLU A 185 -17.33 8.84 14.00
N ASP A 186 -16.71 9.98 14.29
CA ASP A 186 -17.35 11.28 14.14
C ASP A 186 -17.60 11.65 12.68
N ALA A 187 -16.69 11.28 11.78
CA ALA A 187 -16.90 11.49 10.35
C ALA A 187 -17.99 10.57 9.79
N ALA A 188 -18.05 9.30 10.24
CA ALA A 188 -19.11 8.36 9.84
C ALA A 188 -20.51 8.79 10.32
N ALA A 189 -20.59 9.52 11.43
CA ALA A 189 -21.85 10.06 11.95
C ALA A 189 -22.38 11.27 11.14
N LEU A 190 -21.56 11.86 10.27
CA LEU A 190 -21.97 13.00 9.44
C LEU A 190 -22.69 12.52 8.18
N PRO A 191 -23.79 13.19 7.75
CA PRO A 191 -24.46 12.84 6.51
C PRO A 191 -23.52 13.03 5.30
N PRO A 192 -23.48 12.08 4.34
CA PRO A 192 -22.71 12.26 3.10
C PRO A 192 -23.10 13.53 2.34
N GLY A 193 -22.12 14.17 1.70
CA GLY A 193 -22.28 15.43 0.98
C GLY A 193 -22.28 16.68 1.88
N THR A 194 -22.25 16.55 3.20
CA THR A 194 -22.18 17.71 4.10
C THR A 194 -20.78 18.27 4.20
N LYS A 195 -20.68 19.59 4.39
CA LYS A 195 -19.42 20.27 4.69
C LYS A 195 -19.19 20.26 6.19
N THR A 196 -18.00 19.85 6.62
CA THR A 196 -17.55 19.92 8.01
C THR A 196 -16.22 20.65 8.10
N THR A 197 -15.99 21.32 9.21
CA THR A 197 -14.76 22.07 9.46
C THR A 197 -13.80 21.19 10.24
N LEU A 198 -12.57 21.05 9.73
CA LEU A 198 -11.47 20.43 10.46
C LEU A 198 -10.55 21.51 11.01
N LYS A 199 -10.27 21.47 12.32
CA LYS A 199 -9.14 22.20 12.90
C LYS A 199 -7.95 21.25 12.97
N LEU A 200 -6.82 21.69 12.44
CA LEU A 200 -5.61 20.88 12.35
C LEU A 200 -4.36 21.69 12.68
N ILE A 201 -3.27 20.98 12.96
CA ILE A 201 -1.92 21.53 13.06
C ILE A 201 -1.13 21.05 11.84
N ARG A 202 -0.54 22.00 11.10
CA ARG A 202 0.35 21.74 9.97
C ARG A 202 1.60 22.59 10.12
N ASN A 203 2.78 22.01 9.96
CA ASN A 203 4.05 22.72 10.16
C ASN A 203 4.07 23.48 11.49
N ARG A 204 3.58 22.84 12.57
CA ARG A 204 3.47 23.41 13.93
C ARG A 204 2.57 24.65 14.04
N ARG A 205 1.68 24.90 13.09
CA ARG A 205 0.74 26.03 13.09
C ARG A 205 -0.71 25.57 13.01
N PRO A 206 -1.63 26.21 13.76
CA PRO A 206 -3.06 25.93 13.64
C PRO A 206 -3.58 26.39 12.28
N MET A 207 -4.34 25.50 11.64
CA MET A 207 -5.07 25.75 10.42
C MET A 207 -6.51 25.28 10.57
N THR A 208 -7.38 25.80 9.73
CA THR A 208 -8.76 25.37 9.63
C THR A 208 -9.08 25.15 8.17
N ILE A 209 -9.56 23.96 7.84
CA ILE A 209 -9.99 23.61 6.49
C ILE A 209 -11.44 23.14 6.53
N THR A 210 -12.15 23.31 5.42
CA THR A 210 -13.50 22.77 5.27
C THR A 210 -13.43 21.59 4.31
N VAL A 211 -13.91 20.44 4.74
CA VAL A 211 -13.95 19.20 3.95
C VAL A 211 -15.40 18.78 3.74
N MET A 212 -15.69 18.16 2.60
CA MET A 212 -16.98 17.55 2.36
C MET A 212 -16.90 16.05 2.68
N VAL A 213 -17.88 15.52 3.40
CA VAL A 213 -17.89 14.10 3.81
C VAL A 213 -18.43 13.23 2.67
N GLY A 214 -17.77 12.13 2.35
CA GLY A 214 -18.36 11.07 1.52
C GLY A 214 -18.52 11.37 0.02
N ALA A 215 -17.80 12.34 -0.53
CA ALA A 215 -17.71 12.52 -1.99
C ALA A 215 -16.29 12.25 -2.50
N SER A 216 -16.18 11.42 -3.54
CA SER A 216 -14.99 11.38 -4.39
C SER A 216 -14.94 12.67 -5.19
N ALA A 217 -13.81 13.38 -5.11
CA ALA A 217 -13.56 14.56 -5.92
C ALA A 217 -12.84 14.13 -7.21
N GLU A 218 -13.29 14.64 -8.35
CA GLU A 218 -12.59 14.39 -9.62
C GLU A 218 -11.15 14.92 -9.60
N SER A 219 -10.28 14.17 -10.28
CA SER A 219 -8.83 14.15 -10.09
C SER A 219 -8.07 15.26 -10.80
N SER A 220 -7.02 15.77 -10.15
CA SER A 220 -5.87 16.38 -10.84
C SER A 220 -4.60 16.19 -10.00
N SER A 221 -3.67 15.38 -10.49
CA SER A 221 -2.36 15.15 -9.88
C SER A 221 -1.31 16.08 -10.52
N PRO A 222 -0.48 16.81 -9.74
CA PRO A 222 0.65 17.56 -10.27
C PRO A 222 1.85 16.63 -10.56
N LYS A 223 2.62 17.01 -11.59
CA LYS A 223 3.72 16.30 -12.22
C LYS A 223 5.06 16.74 -11.61
N ALA A 224 5.88 15.81 -11.10
CA ALA A 224 7.24 16.10 -10.62
C ALA A 224 8.29 15.88 -11.72
N ARG A 225 9.37 16.69 -11.69
CA ARG A 225 10.54 16.69 -12.59
C ARG A 225 11.73 15.95 -11.92
N PRO A 226 12.71 15.44 -12.70
CA PRO A 226 13.81 14.63 -12.16
C PRO A 226 15.07 15.46 -11.82
N SER A 227 15.86 14.98 -10.85
CA SER A 227 17.30 15.29 -10.72
C SER A 227 18.07 14.15 -10.03
N GLU A 228 19.36 14.07 -10.33
CA GLU A 228 20.24 12.89 -10.29
C GLU A 228 20.92 12.56 -8.94
N GLY A 229 21.05 11.24 -8.73
CA GLY A 229 22.15 10.46 -8.15
C GLY A 229 23.26 11.07 -7.28
N GLY A 230 23.39 10.52 -6.07
CA GLY A 230 24.61 10.53 -5.26
C GLY A 230 24.57 9.45 -4.18
N SER A 231 25.51 8.50 -4.23
CA SER A 231 25.69 7.40 -3.27
C SER A 231 26.79 7.76 -2.26
N GLY A 232 26.57 7.57 -0.96
CA GLY A 232 27.64 7.54 0.04
C GLY A 232 27.31 7.96 1.49
N SER A 233 27.15 6.95 2.34
CA SER A 233 27.37 6.85 3.80
C SER A 233 26.72 7.83 4.81
N GLY A 234 25.91 7.24 5.71
CA GLY A 234 25.97 7.54 7.15
C GLY A 234 25.03 8.63 7.69
N ASP A 235 23.73 8.47 7.48
CA ASP A 235 22.65 9.23 8.15
C ASP A 235 22.68 8.98 9.68
N ARG A 236 22.44 10.02 10.50
CA ARG A 236 22.38 9.92 11.99
C ARG A 236 21.28 8.98 12.48
N LEU A 237 20.28 8.71 11.64
CA LEU A 237 19.20 7.76 11.85
C LEU A 237 19.67 6.31 11.72
N GLY A 238 20.80 6.04 11.04
CA GLY A 238 21.29 4.68 10.78
C GLY A 238 20.62 4.03 9.58
N LEU A 239 20.23 4.82 8.57
CA LEU A 239 19.60 4.32 7.35
C LEU A 239 20.59 4.32 6.18
N SER A 240 20.58 3.23 5.41
CA SER A 240 21.22 3.14 4.09
C SER A 240 20.11 2.99 3.05
N MET A 241 20.07 3.91 2.08
CA MET A 241 18.95 4.02 1.15
C MET A 241 19.39 4.37 -0.27
N HIS A 242 18.52 4.09 -1.22
CA HIS A 242 18.65 4.58 -2.60
C HIS A 242 17.33 5.16 -3.12
N PRO A 243 17.37 6.11 -4.08
CA PRO A 243 16.16 6.57 -4.75
C PRO A 243 15.47 5.44 -5.51
N LEU A 244 14.14 5.37 -5.40
CA LEU A 244 13.37 4.32 -6.09
C LEU A 244 13.70 4.26 -7.58
N ASN A 245 13.99 3.07 -8.09
CA ASN A 245 14.10 2.85 -9.52
C ASN A 245 12.70 2.79 -10.19
N GLU A 246 12.64 2.67 -11.52
CA GLU A 246 11.35 2.70 -12.24
C GLU A 246 10.45 1.51 -11.90
N ASP A 247 11.01 0.32 -11.70
CA ASP A 247 10.26 -0.88 -11.36
C ASP A 247 9.71 -0.80 -9.92
N GLU A 248 10.51 -0.31 -8.98
CA GLU A 248 10.10 -0.10 -7.58
C GLU A 248 9.02 0.96 -7.45
N ARG A 249 9.10 2.07 -8.20
CA ARG A 249 8.05 3.10 -8.24
C ARG A 249 6.70 2.51 -8.67
N ARG A 250 6.73 1.66 -9.69
CA ARG A 250 5.53 0.97 -10.19
C ARG A 250 5.01 -0.06 -9.21
N ALA A 251 5.90 -0.82 -8.57
CA ALA A 251 5.52 -1.83 -7.59
C ALA A 251 4.97 -1.24 -6.30
N SER A 252 5.38 -0.03 -5.93
CA SER A 252 4.98 0.65 -4.69
C SER A 252 3.89 1.71 -4.87
N ASP A 253 3.46 1.97 -6.10
CA ASP A 253 2.53 3.06 -6.45
C ASP A 253 3.02 4.45 -6.01
N LEU A 254 4.33 4.68 -6.05
CA LEU A 254 4.97 5.92 -5.62
C LEU A 254 5.74 6.58 -6.76
N ALA A 255 5.60 7.90 -6.88
CA ALA A 255 6.38 8.69 -7.84
C ALA A 255 7.80 9.00 -7.34
N VAL A 256 7.97 9.12 -6.03
CA VAL A 256 9.21 9.49 -5.35
C VAL A 256 9.29 8.80 -3.98
N GLY A 257 10.51 8.61 -3.49
CA GLY A 257 10.81 7.97 -2.22
C GLY A 257 12.22 7.37 -2.21
N LEU A 258 12.70 7.02 -1.02
CA LEU A 258 13.99 6.37 -0.81
C LEU A 258 13.76 4.96 -0.26
N MET A 259 14.16 3.93 -1.01
CA MET A 259 14.10 2.53 -0.57
C MET A 259 15.18 2.27 0.48
N VAL A 260 14.82 1.63 1.59
CA VAL A 260 15.75 1.24 2.65
C VAL A 260 16.44 -0.07 2.29
N ASP A 261 17.74 0.00 2.01
CA ASP A 261 18.59 -1.17 1.77
C ASP A 261 19.02 -1.83 3.08
N GLY A 262 19.42 -0.99 4.05
CA GLY A 262 19.96 -1.42 5.33
C GLY A 262 19.54 -0.47 6.45
N VAL A 263 19.38 -1.04 7.65
CA VAL A 263 18.95 -0.31 8.83
C VAL A 263 19.78 -0.72 10.04
N ASP A 264 20.26 0.29 10.77
CA ASP A 264 21.07 0.15 11.96
C ASP A 264 20.66 1.22 13.00
N GLY A 265 21.24 1.12 14.21
CA GLY A 265 21.23 2.23 15.16
C GLY A 265 19.82 2.68 15.60
N PRO A 266 19.56 4.00 15.65
CA PRO A 266 18.27 4.55 16.05
C PRO A 266 17.06 4.09 15.22
N ALA A 267 17.18 4.04 13.89
CA ALA A 267 16.09 3.66 13.01
C ALA A 267 15.70 2.19 13.19
N ALA A 268 16.68 1.30 13.39
CA ALA A 268 16.43 -0.11 13.70
C ALA A 268 15.64 -0.26 15.01
N LYS A 269 16.01 0.52 16.04
CA LYS A 269 15.31 0.52 17.35
C LYS A 269 13.90 1.09 17.26
N ALA A 270 13.68 2.03 16.36
CA ALA A 270 12.37 2.61 16.09
C ALA A 270 11.45 1.67 15.29
N GLY A 271 11.99 0.58 14.72
CA GLY A 271 11.23 -0.44 14.00
C GLY A 271 11.20 -0.26 12.47
N ILE A 272 12.04 0.61 11.92
CA ILE A 272 12.26 0.69 10.47
C ILE A 272 13.02 -0.56 10.01
N GLN A 273 12.70 -1.07 8.82
CA GLN A 273 13.20 -2.32 8.27
C GLN A 273 13.73 -2.13 6.85
N SER A 274 14.62 -3.02 6.40
CA SER A 274 14.99 -3.12 4.99
C SER A 274 13.74 -3.46 4.16
N GLY A 275 13.58 -2.79 3.01
CA GLY A 275 12.38 -2.85 2.18
C GLY A 275 11.31 -1.81 2.52
N ASP A 276 11.47 -1.04 3.60
CA ASP A 276 10.65 0.16 3.82
C ASP A 276 10.99 1.24 2.80
N ILE A 277 10.02 2.08 2.46
CA ILE A 277 10.25 3.25 1.59
C ILE A 277 10.04 4.51 2.43
N VAL A 278 11.09 5.32 2.58
CA VAL A 278 11.01 6.63 3.25
C VAL A 278 10.45 7.68 2.29
N LEU A 279 9.42 8.38 2.74
CA LEU A 279 8.70 9.40 1.96
C LEU A 279 8.96 10.82 2.47
N SER A 280 9.00 11.00 3.80
CA SER A 280 9.22 12.31 4.39
C SER A 280 9.93 12.23 5.74
N LEU A 281 10.60 13.31 6.09
CA LEU A 281 11.10 13.55 7.44
C LEU A 281 10.35 14.75 8.02
N ASN A 282 9.70 14.51 9.15
CA ASN A 282 8.66 15.36 9.72
C ASN A 282 7.62 15.68 8.64
N ASP A 283 7.38 16.96 8.38
CA ASP A 283 6.44 17.45 7.37
C ASP A 283 7.05 17.65 5.97
N THR A 284 8.31 17.27 5.75
CA THR A 284 9.03 17.58 4.50
C THR A 284 9.35 16.34 3.69
N LEU A 285 8.86 16.32 2.45
CA LEU A 285 9.13 15.27 1.46
C LEU A 285 10.64 15.09 1.25
N VAL A 286 11.08 13.84 1.15
CA VAL A 286 12.45 13.50 0.78
C VAL A 286 12.48 12.78 -0.56
N GLU A 287 13.29 13.29 -1.48
CA GLU A 287 13.49 12.68 -2.79
C GLU A 287 14.93 12.20 -2.98
N THR A 288 15.86 12.83 -2.26
CA THR A 288 17.30 12.56 -2.36
C THR A 288 17.92 12.36 -0.99
N GLN A 289 19.08 11.70 -0.95
CA GLN A 289 19.87 11.55 0.27
C GLN A 289 20.33 12.91 0.84
N ALA A 290 20.53 13.91 -0.02
CA ALA A 290 20.88 15.26 0.40
C ALA A 290 19.74 15.94 1.19
N ASP A 291 18.48 15.67 0.82
CA ASP A 291 17.31 16.16 1.57
C ASP A 291 17.30 15.58 2.98
N VAL A 292 17.60 14.29 3.10
CA VAL A 292 17.66 13.57 4.37
C VAL A 292 18.68 14.23 5.30
N THR A 293 19.92 14.39 4.85
CA THR A 293 20.98 15.04 5.65
C THR A 293 20.64 16.50 6.01
N ALA A 294 20.04 17.26 5.09
CA ALA A 294 19.65 18.64 5.32
C ALA A 294 18.51 18.78 6.34
N LEU A 295 17.58 17.82 6.36
CA LEU A 295 16.46 17.79 7.29
C LEU A 295 16.88 17.29 8.67
N GLU A 296 17.76 16.29 8.75
CA GLU A 296 18.38 15.86 10.00
C GLU A 296 19.14 16.99 10.69
N ALA A 297 19.91 17.78 9.94
CA ALA A 297 20.70 18.88 10.49
C ALA A 297 19.82 19.96 11.14
N LYS A 298 18.56 20.08 10.70
CA LYS A 298 17.56 21.00 11.26
C LYS A 298 16.68 20.35 12.32
N ALA A 299 16.68 19.02 12.39
CA ALA A 299 15.84 18.29 13.30
C ALA A 299 16.41 18.29 14.72
N GLY A 300 15.50 18.22 15.70
CA GLY A 300 15.87 18.07 17.10
C GLY A 300 16.30 16.64 17.44
N LYS A 301 16.22 16.28 18.73
CA LYS A 301 16.54 14.93 19.23
C LYS A 301 15.61 13.83 18.72
N GLN A 302 14.53 14.18 18.04
CA GLN A 302 13.50 13.27 17.56
C GLN A 302 13.08 13.67 16.16
N VAL A 303 12.98 12.68 15.27
CA VAL A 303 12.57 12.84 13.87
C VAL A 303 11.40 11.92 13.62
N ALA A 304 10.28 12.45 13.13
CA ALA A 304 9.19 11.63 12.63
C ALA A 304 9.50 11.24 11.18
N VAL A 305 9.53 9.96 10.85
CA VAL A 305 9.83 9.44 9.51
C VAL A 305 8.56 8.84 8.94
N LEU A 306 8.06 9.38 7.83
CA LEU A 306 6.96 8.75 7.09
C LEU A 306 7.52 7.63 6.23
N ILE A 307 7.08 6.41 6.51
CA ILE A 307 7.45 5.22 5.73
C ILE A 307 6.24 4.63 5.02
N GLN A 308 6.49 3.87 3.95
CA GLN A 308 5.53 2.96 3.34
C GLN A 308 6.06 1.53 3.44
N ARG A 309 5.27 0.64 4.05
CA ARG A 309 5.53 -0.80 4.16
C ARG A 309 4.28 -1.55 3.71
N ASN A 310 4.42 -2.47 2.75
CA ASN A 310 3.28 -3.23 2.21
C ASN A 310 2.09 -2.35 1.76
N HIS A 311 2.38 -1.25 1.05
CA HIS A 311 1.42 -0.21 0.63
C HIS A 311 0.71 0.56 1.77
N ALA A 312 1.02 0.29 3.04
CA ALA A 312 0.51 1.05 4.17
C ALA A 312 1.51 2.11 4.59
N ARG A 313 1.03 3.34 4.87
CA ARG A 313 1.87 4.44 5.34
C ARG A 313 1.75 4.67 6.83
N SER A 314 2.87 4.97 7.48
CA SER A 314 2.90 5.31 8.91
C SER A 314 4.06 6.23 9.25
N PHE A 315 3.85 7.09 10.26
CA PHE A 315 4.92 7.85 10.89
C PHE A 315 5.57 7.04 12.00
N VAL A 316 6.89 6.85 11.90
CA VAL A 316 7.74 6.21 12.89
C VAL A 316 8.62 7.26 13.55
N LEU A 317 8.67 7.29 14.88
CA LEU A 317 9.51 8.22 15.60
C LEU A 317 10.90 7.64 15.81
N VAL A 318 11.93 8.32 15.30
CA VAL A 318 13.34 7.95 15.48
C VAL A 318 14.03 8.93 16.42
N GLU A 319 14.66 8.41 17.47
CA GLU A 319 15.40 9.22 18.44
C GLU A 319 16.87 9.37 18.03
N VAL A 320 17.25 10.58 17.62
CA VAL A 320 18.61 10.88 17.18
C VAL A 320 19.42 11.38 18.38
N LYS A 321 20.54 10.72 18.67
CA LYS A 321 21.45 11.10 19.76
C LYS A 321 22.12 12.45 19.50
#